data_AF-D9SQE1-F1
#
_entry.id   AF-D9SQE1-F1
#
_cell.length_a   1.000
_cell.length_b   1.000
_cell.length_c   1.000
_cell.angle_alpha   90.00
_cell.angle_beta   90.00
_cell.angle_gamma   90.00
#
_symmetry.space_group_name_H-M   'P 1'
#
loop_
_entity.id
_entity.type
_entity.pdbx_description
1 polymer ?
#
loop_
_entity_poly.entity_id
_entity_poly.type
_entity_poly.pdbx_seq_one_letter_code
_entity_poly.pdbx_strand_id
1 'polypeptide(L)'
;MLAIALSTFKEIYRKKIFHFIGILTILYLILLSIIFRYIGKNINMNDSVISMISGFSSIISILGFYFSSMLVAFLTVMLSIGIVSSEIESGTVLTILTKPIKRSSYIIGKYFGTAVLIILYSAILFIAVILLSTMTKISIIETFGIVALAKGFLFFILEPLTILALALYGSTIFKTLNNGILIIAIYILGTIGGVIEQVGTFTSNSSLSTLGIISSLISPFEVVYRKMISTIFTSLGAFSPLMGFGMTGGASTTPSGWMIVYVFAYLIFFILMSIMNFRKKDIG
;
A
#
# COMPACT_ATOMS: atom_id res chain seq x y z
N MET A 1 -22.76 0.19 -14.15
CA MET A 1 -21.54 0.30 -13.31
C MET A 1 -21.18 -1.03 -12.65
N LEU A 2 -22.07 -1.62 -11.83
CA LEU A 2 -21.84 -2.92 -11.17
C LEU A 2 -21.48 -4.08 -12.12
N ALA A 3 -22.13 -4.17 -13.29
CA ALA A 3 -21.82 -5.22 -14.27
C ALA A 3 -20.38 -5.12 -14.83
N ILE A 4 -19.86 -3.90 -15.00
CA ILE A 4 -18.49 -3.65 -15.47
C ILE A 4 -17.49 -3.98 -14.35
N ALA A 5 -17.81 -3.59 -13.11
CA ALA A 5 -16.99 -3.94 -11.96
C ALA A 5 -16.87 -5.47 -11.77
N LEU A 6 -17.98 -6.20 -11.93
CA LEU A 6 -18.00 -7.68 -11.86
C LEU A 6 -17.26 -8.35 -13.02
N SER A 7 -17.30 -7.79 -14.23
CA SER A 7 -16.52 -8.33 -15.34
C SER A 7 -15.03 -8.12 -15.13
N THR A 8 -14.61 -6.93 -14.68
CA THR A 8 -13.21 -6.62 -14.34
C THR A 8 -12.72 -7.52 -13.20
N PHE A 9 -13.56 -7.81 -12.21
CA PHE A 9 -13.26 -8.75 -11.14
C PHE A 9 -12.92 -10.14 -11.68
N LYS A 10 -13.80 -10.70 -12.52
CA LYS A 10 -13.62 -12.04 -13.12
C LYS A 10 -12.41 -12.09 -14.05
N GLU A 11 -12.15 -11.01 -14.78
CA GLU A 11 -10.99 -10.91 -15.66
C GLU A 11 -9.69 -10.94 -14.87
N ILE A 12 -9.58 -10.15 -13.80
CA ILE A 12 -8.38 -10.07 -12.96
C ILE A 12 -8.11 -11.42 -12.28
N TYR A 13 -9.14 -12.05 -11.71
CA TYR A 13 -8.99 -13.34 -11.04
C TYR A 13 -8.38 -14.42 -11.95
N ARG A 14 -8.67 -14.38 -13.25
CA ARG A 14 -8.15 -15.35 -14.23
C ARG A 14 -6.71 -15.05 -14.67
N LYS A 15 -6.13 -13.90 -14.33
CA LYS A 15 -4.76 -13.56 -14.73
C LYS A 15 -3.77 -14.41 -13.94
N LYS A 16 -2.78 -14.98 -14.64
CA LYS A 16 -1.69 -15.76 -14.03
C LYS A 16 -0.94 -14.98 -12.96
N ILE A 17 -0.81 -13.66 -13.15
CA ILE A 17 -0.12 -12.76 -12.21
C ILE A 17 -0.77 -12.74 -10.82
N PHE A 18 -2.10 -12.81 -10.74
CA PHE A 18 -2.82 -12.81 -9.46
C PHE A 18 -2.49 -14.07 -8.65
N HIS A 19 -2.49 -15.23 -9.31
CA HIS A 19 -2.13 -16.51 -8.69
C HIS A 19 -0.65 -16.55 -8.27
N PHE A 20 0.24 -16.03 -9.12
CA PHE A 20 1.66 -15.95 -8.82
C PHE A 20 1.93 -15.10 -7.57
N ILE A 21 1.28 -13.93 -7.47
CA ILE A 21 1.40 -13.09 -6.27
C ILE A 21 0.78 -13.81 -5.07
N GLY A 22 -0.38 -14.47 -5.21
CA GLY A 22 -0.98 -15.26 -4.13
C GLY A 22 -0.04 -16.35 -3.58
N ILE A 23 0.70 -17.06 -4.44
CA ILE A 23 1.72 -18.03 -4.02
C ILE A 23 2.86 -17.33 -3.26
N LEU A 24 3.34 -16.19 -3.77
CA LEU A 24 4.36 -15.39 -3.11
C LEU A 24 3.90 -14.90 -1.73
N THR A 25 2.62 -14.52 -1.59
CA THR A 25 1.99 -14.12 -0.33
C THR A 25 1.96 -15.28 0.67
N ILE A 26 1.61 -16.48 0.23
CA ILE A 26 1.62 -17.68 1.09
C ILE A 26 3.04 -17.97 1.57
N LEU A 27 4.03 -17.93 0.67
CA LEU A 27 5.44 -18.14 1.02
C LEU A 27 5.91 -17.09 2.04
N TYR A 28 5.55 -15.83 1.83
CA TYR A 28 5.81 -14.74 2.75
C TYR A 28 5.18 -14.98 4.14
N LEU A 29 3.91 -15.39 4.20
CA LEU A 29 3.23 -15.67 5.48
C LEU A 29 3.85 -16.86 6.21
N ILE A 30 4.32 -17.89 5.49
CA ILE A 30 5.06 -19.02 6.07
C ILE A 30 6.36 -18.52 6.69
N LEU A 31 7.15 -17.73 5.95
CA LEU A 31 8.40 -17.14 6.46
C LEU A 31 8.14 -16.28 7.70
N LEU A 32 7.12 -15.41 7.65
CA LEU A 32 6.74 -14.55 8.77
C LEU A 32 6.31 -15.38 9.99
N SER A 33 5.53 -16.45 9.79
CA SER A 33 5.13 -17.37 10.85
C SER A 33 6.34 -18.06 11.50
N ILE A 34 7.32 -18.48 10.70
CA ILE A 34 8.56 -19.09 11.21
C ILE A 34 9.31 -18.08 12.07
N ILE A 35 9.50 -16.84 11.59
CA ILE A 35 10.19 -15.77 12.33
C ILE A 35 9.51 -15.53 13.69
N PHE A 36 8.20 -15.33 13.71
CA PHE A 36 7.45 -15.12 14.95
C PHE A 36 7.59 -16.29 15.93
N ARG A 37 7.55 -17.54 15.43
CA ARG A 37 7.70 -18.74 16.26
C ARG A 37 9.09 -18.85 16.90
N TYR A 38 10.15 -18.53 16.17
CA TYR A 38 11.53 -18.56 16.70
C TYR A 38 11.72 -17.53 17.81
N ILE A 39 11.16 -16.33 17.64
CA ILE A 39 11.24 -15.27 18.65
C ILE A 39 10.40 -15.64 19.88
N GLY A 40 9.17 -16.11 19.68
CA GLY A 40 8.27 -16.51 20.77
C GLY A 40 8.81 -17.65 21.65
N LYS A 41 9.60 -18.57 21.07
CA LYS A 41 10.20 -19.71 21.81
C LYS A 41 11.35 -19.28 22.73
N ASN A 42 12.02 -18.15 22.44
CA ASN A 42 13.13 -17.63 23.23
C ASN A 42 12.68 -16.75 24.42
N ILE A 43 11.36 -16.65 24.69
CA ILE A 43 10.78 -15.82 25.76
C ILE A 43 10.76 -16.55 27.13
N ASN A 44 11.62 -17.55 27.33
CA ASN A 44 11.77 -18.16 28.65
C ASN A 44 12.98 -17.55 29.35
N MET A 45 12.70 -16.84 30.45
CA MET A 45 13.58 -16.42 31.57
C MET A 45 13.94 -14.92 31.66
N ASN A 46 13.55 -14.35 32.82
CA ASN A 46 13.84 -13.04 33.43
C ASN A 46 13.04 -11.79 33.01
N ASP A 47 12.51 -11.08 34.01
CA ASP A 47 11.66 -9.88 33.90
C ASP A 47 12.35 -8.67 33.25
N SER A 48 13.69 -8.58 33.30
CA SER A 48 14.47 -7.55 32.59
C SER A 48 14.61 -7.81 31.08
N VAL A 49 14.39 -9.05 30.65
CA VAL A 49 14.43 -9.46 29.23
C VAL A 49 13.08 -9.20 28.55
N ILE A 50 11.99 -9.12 29.31
CA ILE A 50 10.62 -8.91 28.80
C ILE A 50 10.47 -7.58 28.06
N SER A 51 11.06 -6.49 28.57
CA SER A 51 11.03 -5.17 27.90
C SER A 51 11.83 -5.17 26.60
N MET A 52 13.00 -5.81 26.58
CA MET A 52 13.83 -5.96 25.38
C MET A 52 13.14 -6.83 24.32
N ILE A 53 12.49 -7.92 24.74
CA ILE A 53 11.71 -8.83 23.88
C ILE A 53 10.46 -8.14 23.31
N SER A 54 9.75 -7.31 24.09
CA SER A 54 8.63 -6.51 23.55
C SER A 54 9.06 -5.54 22.46
N GLY A 55 10.28 -4.99 22.55
CA GLY A 55 10.89 -4.17 21.51
C GLY A 55 11.17 -4.95 20.22
N PHE A 56 11.80 -6.12 20.31
CA PHE A 56 12.07 -6.98 19.16
C PHE A 56 10.78 -7.45 18.48
N SER A 57 9.82 -7.93 19.26
CA SER A 57 8.51 -8.33 18.76
C SER A 57 7.79 -7.23 17.95
N SER A 58 7.89 -6.00 18.42
CA SER A 58 7.32 -4.83 17.74
C SER A 58 8.05 -4.50 16.44
N ILE A 59 9.38 -4.61 16.44
CA ILE A 59 10.22 -4.46 15.23
C ILE A 59 9.83 -5.46 14.15
N ILE A 60 9.68 -6.75 14.50
CA ILE A 60 9.27 -7.77 13.53
C ILE A 60 7.85 -7.50 13.01
N SER A 61 6.93 -7.06 13.88
CA SER A 61 5.56 -6.74 13.46
C SER A 61 5.53 -5.56 12.49
N ILE A 62 6.36 -4.53 12.72
CA ILE A 62 6.52 -3.39 11.80
C ILE A 62 7.09 -3.85 10.47
N LEU A 63 8.15 -4.66 10.47
CA LEU A 63 8.70 -5.22 9.24
C LEU A 63 7.67 -6.10 8.50
N GLY A 64 6.87 -6.87 9.23
CA GLY A 64 5.76 -7.64 8.69
C GLY A 64 4.78 -6.75 7.93
N PHE A 65 4.30 -5.67 8.57
CA PHE A 65 3.43 -4.72 7.90
C PHE A 65 4.10 -4.00 6.72
N TYR A 66 5.41 -3.71 6.78
CA TYR A 66 6.17 -3.12 5.66
C TYR A 66 6.21 -4.03 4.44
N PHE A 67 6.59 -5.30 4.62
CA PHE A 67 6.60 -6.26 3.53
C PHE A 67 5.19 -6.52 2.98
N SER A 68 4.18 -6.50 3.87
CA SER A 68 2.79 -6.62 3.46
C SER A 68 2.33 -5.43 2.62
N SER A 69 2.66 -4.18 2.99
CA SER A 69 2.31 -3.01 2.18
C SER A 69 3.03 -3.05 0.82
N MET A 70 4.30 -3.43 0.79
CA MET A 70 5.04 -3.62 -0.47
C MET A 70 4.40 -4.68 -1.38
N LEU A 71 3.94 -5.81 -0.83
CA LEU A 71 3.26 -6.85 -1.61
C LEU A 71 1.92 -6.37 -2.16
N VAL A 72 1.14 -5.63 -1.36
CA VAL A 72 -0.14 -5.06 -1.80
C VAL A 72 0.07 -3.97 -2.84
N ALA A 73 1.09 -3.12 -2.67
CA ALA A 73 1.48 -2.12 -3.65
C ALA A 73 1.89 -2.79 -4.97
N PHE A 74 2.76 -3.81 -4.91
CA PHE A 74 3.18 -4.56 -6.09
C PHE A 74 2.01 -5.19 -6.84
N LEU A 75 1.10 -5.86 -6.12
CA LEU A 75 -0.14 -6.40 -6.68
C LEU A 75 -0.98 -5.31 -7.34
N THR A 76 -1.16 -4.19 -6.65
CA THR A 76 -1.93 -3.07 -7.15
C THR A 76 -1.34 -2.55 -8.46
N VAL A 77 -0.03 -2.33 -8.51
CA VAL A 77 0.67 -1.90 -9.72
C VAL A 77 0.44 -2.91 -10.84
N MET A 78 0.76 -4.19 -10.63
CA MET A 78 0.59 -5.22 -11.66
C MET A 78 -0.84 -5.34 -12.20
N LEU A 79 -1.85 -5.20 -11.34
CA LEU A 79 -3.25 -5.24 -11.76
C LEU A 79 -3.71 -3.96 -12.46
N SER A 80 -3.08 -2.83 -12.15
CA SER A 80 -3.56 -1.51 -12.56
C SER A 80 -2.92 -0.95 -13.82
N ILE A 81 -1.69 -1.35 -14.14
CA ILE A 81 -0.90 -0.83 -15.26
C ILE A 81 -1.64 -0.88 -16.60
N GLY A 82 -2.37 -1.97 -16.84
CA GLY A 82 -3.08 -2.22 -18.09
C GLY A 82 -4.59 -1.96 -18.03
N ILE A 83 -5.14 -1.36 -16.97
CA ILE A 83 -6.61 -1.32 -16.78
C ILE A 83 -7.34 -0.76 -17.99
N VAL A 84 -6.82 0.28 -18.63
CA VAL A 84 -7.44 0.89 -19.82
C VAL A 84 -6.56 0.68 -21.05
N SER A 85 -5.26 0.93 -20.94
CA SER A 85 -4.29 0.85 -22.04
C SER A 85 -4.26 -0.52 -22.71
N SER A 86 -4.36 -1.63 -21.96
CA SER A 86 -4.29 -2.97 -22.55
C SER A 86 -5.50 -3.26 -23.45
N GLU A 87 -6.68 -2.76 -23.08
CA GLU A 87 -7.87 -2.93 -23.91
C GLU A 87 -7.86 -2.00 -25.13
N ILE A 88 -7.24 -0.83 -25.02
CA ILE A 88 -7.02 0.07 -26.17
C ILE A 88 -6.07 -0.61 -27.16
N GLU A 89 -4.97 -1.17 -26.67
CA GLU A 89 -3.96 -1.88 -27.48
C GLU A 89 -4.54 -3.13 -28.15
N SER A 90 -5.44 -3.87 -27.48
CA SER A 90 -6.11 -5.04 -28.04
C SER A 90 -7.35 -4.72 -28.89
N GLY A 91 -7.68 -3.44 -29.10
CA GLY A 91 -8.85 -2.99 -29.85
C GLY A 91 -10.20 -3.33 -29.21
N THR A 92 -10.22 -3.95 -28.03
CA THR A 92 -11.43 -4.46 -27.39
C THR A 92 -12.31 -3.34 -26.81
N VAL A 93 -11.72 -2.17 -26.57
CA VAL A 93 -12.45 -0.96 -26.17
C VAL A 93 -13.52 -0.58 -27.19
N LEU A 94 -13.25 -0.73 -28.49
CA LEU A 94 -14.19 -0.38 -29.56
C LEU A 94 -15.45 -1.24 -29.50
N THR A 95 -15.31 -2.53 -29.21
CA THR A 95 -16.44 -3.46 -29.05
C THR A 95 -17.31 -3.10 -27.84
N ILE A 96 -16.72 -2.62 -26.76
CA ILE A 96 -17.44 -2.25 -25.52
C ILE A 96 -18.16 -0.90 -25.66
N LEU A 97 -17.57 0.05 -26.40
CA LEU A 97 -18.13 1.38 -26.63
C LEU A 97 -19.28 1.43 -27.64
N THR A 98 -19.56 0.33 -28.34
CA THR A 98 -20.80 0.21 -29.15
C THR A 98 -22.08 0.27 -28.29
N LYS A 99 -21.96 0.05 -26.97
CA LYS A 99 -23.05 0.19 -26.02
C LYS A 99 -23.14 1.64 -25.51
N PRO A 100 -24.34 2.19 -25.26
CA PRO A 100 -24.54 3.56 -24.79
C PRO A 100 -24.13 3.73 -23.32
N ILE A 101 -22.83 3.56 -23.03
CA ILE A 101 -22.25 3.67 -21.70
C ILE A 101 -21.54 5.03 -21.61
N LYS A 102 -21.91 5.83 -20.60
CA LYS A 102 -21.21 7.08 -20.30
C LYS A 102 -19.73 6.77 -20.03
N ARG A 103 -18.81 7.44 -20.74
CA ARG A 103 -17.35 7.27 -20.59
C ARG A 103 -16.86 7.41 -19.13
N SER A 104 -17.49 8.28 -18.34
CA SER A 104 -17.22 8.41 -16.90
C SER A 104 -17.59 7.16 -16.10
N SER A 105 -18.70 6.49 -16.45
CA SER A 105 -19.16 5.27 -15.79
C SER A 105 -18.26 4.07 -16.07
N TYR A 106 -17.57 4.07 -17.21
CA TYR A 106 -16.57 3.06 -17.54
C TYR A 106 -15.32 3.20 -16.66
N ILE A 107 -14.71 4.39 -16.58
CA ILE A 107 -13.52 4.65 -15.74
C ILE A 107 -13.82 4.40 -14.26
N ILE A 108 -14.95 4.92 -13.75
CA ILE A 108 -15.37 4.71 -12.37
C ILE A 108 -15.63 3.22 -12.09
N GLY A 109 -16.31 2.53 -13.01
CA GLY A 109 -16.57 1.09 -12.87
C GLY A 109 -15.28 0.27 -12.80
N LYS A 110 -14.27 0.64 -13.58
CA LYS A 110 -12.95 -0.01 -13.56
C LYS A 110 -12.18 0.27 -12.29
N TYR A 111 -12.16 1.52 -11.84
CA TYR A 111 -11.55 1.88 -10.57
C TYR A 111 -12.15 1.06 -9.41
N PHE A 112 -13.48 1.11 -9.24
CA PHE A 112 -14.14 0.40 -8.15
C PHE A 112 -14.04 -1.13 -8.28
N GLY A 113 -14.11 -1.67 -9.49
CA GLY A 113 -13.94 -3.12 -9.74
C GLY A 113 -12.57 -3.62 -9.27
N THR A 114 -11.51 -2.90 -9.60
CA THR A 114 -10.15 -3.24 -9.14
C THR A 114 -9.93 -2.89 -7.67
N ALA A 115 -10.50 -1.78 -7.18
CA ALA A 115 -10.41 -1.37 -5.79
C ALA A 115 -10.97 -2.42 -4.84
N VAL A 116 -12.12 -3.02 -5.16
CA VAL A 116 -12.72 -4.09 -4.33
C VAL A 116 -11.76 -5.29 -4.19
N LEU A 117 -11.11 -5.69 -5.28
CA LEU A 117 -10.12 -6.78 -5.25
C LEU A 117 -8.92 -6.45 -4.37
N ILE A 118 -8.38 -5.23 -4.51
CA ILE A 118 -7.26 -4.74 -3.71
C ILE A 118 -7.65 -4.68 -2.24
N ILE A 119 -8.86 -4.18 -1.91
CA ILE A 119 -9.37 -4.10 -0.54
C ILE A 119 -9.50 -5.50 0.06
N LEU A 120 -10.08 -6.45 -0.67
CA LEU A 120 -10.21 -7.84 -0.19
C LEU A 120 -8.85 -8.48 0.06
N TYR A 121 -7.92 -8.34 -0.87
CA TYR A 121 -6.56 -8.85 -0.72
C TYR A 121 -5.84 -8.21 0.47
N SER A 122 -5.96 -6.88 0.61
CA SER A 122 -5.39 -6.13 1.73
C SER A 122 -5.98 -6.57 3.08
N ALA A 123 -7.30 -6.81 3.14
CA ALA A 123 -7.98 -7.31 4.33
C ALA A 123 -7.47 -8.69 4.74
N ILE A 124 -7.38 -9.62 3.80
CA ILE A 124 -6.88 -10.98 4.05
C ILE A 124 -5.44 -10.90 4.60
N LEU A 125 -4.57 -10.12 3.95
CA LEU A 125 -3.18 -9.97 4.39
C LEU A 125 -3.06 -9.31 5.76
N PHE A 126 -3.77 -8.22 5.99
CA PHE A 126 -3.75 -7.48 7.25
C PHE A 126 -4.21 -8.36 8.42
N ILE A 127 -5.31 -9.10 8.24
CA ILE A 127 -5.83 -10.06 9.22
C ILE A 127 -4.84 -11.20 9.43
N ALA A 128 -4.24 -11.75 8.38
CA ALA A 128 -3.26 -12.83 8.50
C ALA A 128 -2.03 -12.42 9.33
N VAL A 129 -1.49 -11.22 9.11
CA VAL A 129 -0.36 -10.68 9.89
C VAL A 129 -0.73 -10.52 11.36
N ILE A 130 -1.92 -9.99 11.65
CA ILE A 130 -2.40 -9.84 13.04
C ILE A 130 -2.58 -11.21 13.71
N LEU A 131 -3.23 -12.16 13.04
CA LEU A 131 -3.46 -13.51 13.58
C LEU A 131 -2.14 -14.21 13.89
N LEU A 132 -1.17 -14.17 12.97
CA LEU A 132 0.16 -14.77 13.18
C LEU A 132 0.87 -14.18 14.40
N SER A 133 0.74 -12.87 14.61
CA SER A 133 1.34 -12.23 15.79
C SER A 133 0.64 -12.66 17.09
N THR A 134 -0.70 -12.70 17.11
CA THR A 134 -1.45 -13.11 18.31
C THR A 134 -1.24 -14.58 18.70
N MET A 135 -1.10 -15.49 17.72
CA MET A 135 -0.87 -16.92 17.96
C MET A 135 0.49 -17.19 18.63
N THR A 136 1.43 -16.25 18.58
CA THR A 136 2.80 -16.42 19.09
C THR A 136 3.03 -15.73 20.45
N LYS A 137 1.95 -15.43 21.19
CA LYS A 137 1.93 -14.74 22.50
C LYS A 137 2.45 -13.29 22.46
N ILE A 138 2.53 -12.70 21.27
CA ILE A 138 2.69 -11.27 21.07
C ILE A 138 1.26 -10.73 20.91
N SER A 139 0.59 -10.38 22.00
CA SER A 139 -0.80 -9.95 21.93
C SER A 139 -0.91 -8.50 21.43
N ILE A 140 -0.73 -8.30 20.12
CA ILE A 140 -1.01 -7.03 19.42
C ILE A 140 -2.41 -6.51 19.77
N ILE A 141 -3.41 -7.40 19.86
CA ILE A 141 -4.78 -7.02 20.14
C ILE A 141 -4.94 -6.44 21.55
N GLU A 142 -4.27 -7.04 22.55
CA GLU A 142 -4.30 -6.57 23.94
C GLU A 142 -3.42 -5.33 24.13
N THR A 143 -2.36 -5.20 23.35
CA THR A 143 -1.35 -4.13 23.48
C THR A 143 -1.77 -2.82 22.78
N PHE A 144 -2.54 -2.88 21.69
CA PHE A 144 -2.85 -1.70 20.86
C PHE A 144 -4.35 -1.36 20.76
N GLY A 145 -5.23 -2.31 21.07
CA GLY A 145 -6.68 -2.10 21.07
C GLY A 145 -7.34 -2.14 19.67
N ILE A 146 -8.59 -2.62 19.63
CA ILE A 146 -9.38 -2.79 18.37
C ILE A 146 -9.47 -1.50 17.55
N VAL A 147 -9.60 -0.35 18.21
CA VAL A 147 -9.79 0.95 17.53
C VAL A 147 -8.55 1.37 16.76
N ALA A 148 -7.35 1.14 17.31
CA ALA A 148 -6.09 1.45 16.63
C ALA A 148 -5.88 0.56 15.40
N LEU A 149 -6.19 -0.74 15.53
CA LEU A 149 -6.12 -1.69 14.42
C LEU A 149 -7.11 -1.35 13.30
N ALA A 150 -8.35 -0.96 13.65
CA ALA A 150 -9.34 -0.53 12.66
C ALA A 150 -8.89 0.74 11.91
N LYS A 151 -8.33 1.74 12.62
CA LYS A 151 -7.75 2.93 11.97
C LYS A 151 -6.54 2.59 11.11
N GLY A 152 -5.66 1.72 11.59
CA GLY A 152 -4.50 1.21 10.85
C GLY A 152 -4.91 0.55 9.54
N PHE A 153 -5.96 -0.29 9.57
CA PHE A 153 -6.50 -0.92 8.38
C PHE A 153 -6.99 0.08 7.32
N LEU A 154 -7.62 1.18 7.73
CA LEU A 154 -8.03 2.24 6.80
C LEU A 154 -6.84 2.88 6.09
N PHE A 155 -5.74 3.14 6.82
CA PHE A 155 -4.51 3.64 6.20
C PHE A 155 -3.85 2.58 5.30
N PHE A 156 -3.86 1.31 5.71
CA PHE A 156 -3.32 0.20 4.91
C PHE A 156 -4.02 0.05 3.56
N ILE A 157 -5.34 0.32 3.49
CA ILE A 157 -6.10 0.33 2.24
C ILE A 157 -5.86 1.62 1.44
N LEU A 158 -5.70 2.75 2.12
CA LEU A 158 -5.57 4.05 1.45
C LEU A 158 -4.33 4.08 0.52
N GLU A 159 -3.22 3.49 0.97
CA GLU A 159 -1.97 3.40 0.19
C GLU A 159 -2.20 2.78 -1.20
N PRO A 160 -2.64 1.52 -1.34
CA PRO A 160 -2.85 0.94 -2.66
C PRO A 160 -3.99 1.58 -3.45
N LEU A 161 -5.02 2.13 -2.81
CA LEU A 161 -6.07 2.87 -3.54
C LEU A 161 -5.53 4.14 -4.22
N THR A 162 -4.54 4.80 -3.60
CA THR A 162 -3.87 5.96 -4.20
C THR A 162 -2.96 5.55 -5.37
N ILE A 163 -2.24 4.43 -5.25
CA ILE A 163 -1.46 3.83 -6.35
C ILE A 163 -2.38 3.49 -7.53
N LEU A 164 -3.53 2.85 -7.25
CA LEU A 164 -4.52 2.51 -8.26
C LEU A 164 -5.03 3.75 -9.02
N ALA A 165 -5.31 4.85 -8.32
CA ALA A 165 -5.80 6.08 -8.93
C ALA A 165 -4.76 6.67 -9.91
N LEU A 166 -3.49 6.70 -9.49
CA LEU A 166 -2.38 7.17 -10.33
C LEU A 166 -2.16 6.27 -11.55
N ALA A 167 -2.18 4.94 -11.34
CA ALA A 167 -1.99 3.97 -12.41
C ALA A 167 -3.14 3.98 -13.42
N LEU A 168 -4.37 4.20 -12.97
CA LEU A 168 -5.53 4.39 -13.82
C LEU A 168 -5.36 5.62 -14.71
N TYR A 169 -4.94 6.75 -14.12
CA TYR A 169 -4.66 7.97 -14.87
C TYR A 169 -3.59 7.75 -15.93
N GLY A 170 -2.45 7.19 -15.53
CA GLY A 170 -1.36 6.87 -16.46
C GLY A 170 -1.79 5.90 -17.57
N SER A 171 -2.68 4.94 -17.28
CA SER A 171 -3.23 4.00 -18.27
C SER A 171 -4.13 4.68 -19.31
N THR A 172 -4.65 5.89 -19.04
CA THR A 172 -5.38 6.67 -20.04
C THR A 172 -4.47 7.43 -21.02
N ILE A 173 -3.23 7.72 -20.62
CA ILE A 173 -2.27 8.52 -21.41
C ILE A 173 -1.28 7.61 -22.13
N PHE A 174 -0.66 6.70 -21.39
CA PHE A 174 0.49 5.93 -21.83
C PHE A 174 0.10 4.53 -22.29
N LYS A 175 0.98 3.91 -23.08
CA LYS A 175 0.95 2.47 -23.37
C LYS A 175 1.15 1.66 -22.10
N THR A 176 0.69 0.41 -22.10
CA THR A 176 0.71 -0.48 -20.93
C THR A 176 2.10 -0.58 -20.31
N LEU A 177 3.14 -0.84 -21.12
CA LEU A 177 4.52 -0.97 -20.63
C LEU A 177 5.03 0.34 -19.99
N ASN A 178 4.82 1.47 -20.66
CA ASN A 178 5.29 2.79 -20.19
C ASN A 178 4.59 3.20 -18.89
N ASN A 179 3.29 2.94 -18.78
CA ASN A 179 2.56 3.18 -17.55
C ASN A 179 3.16 2.36 -16.39
N GLY A 180 3.52 1.10 -16.64
CA GLY A 180 4.18 0.25 -15.64
C GLY A 180 5.47 0.81 -15.11
N ILE A 181 6.36 1.22 -16.01
CA ILE A 181 7.65 1.82 -15.64
C ILE A 181 7.43 3.08 -14.80
N LEU A 182 6.50 3.95 -15.20
CA LEU A 182 6.22 5.21 -14.52
C LEU A 182 5.69 4.99 -13.09
N ILE A 183 4.72 4.10 -12.90
CA ILE A 183 4.13 3.86 -11.57
C ILE A 183 5.15 3.22 -10.63
N ILE A 184 5.96 2.28 -11.13
CA ILE A 184 7.04 1.67 -10.34
C ILE A 184 8.08 2.72 -9.96
N ALA A 185 8.48 3.59 -10.89
CA ALA A 185 9.44 4.66 -10.62
C ALA A 185 8.93 5.63 -9.53
N ILE A 186 7.67 6.07 -9.62
CA ILE A 186 7.07 6.95 -8.61
C ILE A 186 6.98 6.24 -7.25
N TYR A 187 6.61 4.95 -7.23
CA TYR A 187 6.59 4.16 -5.99
C TYR A 187 7.97 4.10 -5.33
N ILE A 188 9.02 3.76 -6.11
CA ILE A 188 10.40 3.70 -5.62
C ILE A 188 10.88 5.07 -5.13
N LEU A 189 10.58 6.14 -5.86
CA LEU A 189 10.92 7.51 -5.46
C LEU A 189 10.32 7.88 -4.10
N GLY A 190 9.05 7.51 -3.87
CA GLY A 190 8.39 7.74 -2.58
C GLY A 190 9.04 6.98 -1.44
N THR A 191 9.36 5.71 -1.65
CA THR A 191 10.04 4.87 -0.65
C THR A 191 11.42 5.43 -0.31
N ILE A 192 12.21 5.81 -1.31
CA ILE A 192 13.52 6.43 -1.11
C ILE A 192 13.36 7.78 -0.40
N GLY A 193 12.39 8.59 -0.83
CA GLY A 193 12.04 9.87 -0.22
C GLY A 193 11.74 9.77 1.27
N GLY A 194 10.93 8.77 1.65
CA GLY A 194 10.58 8.52 3.03
C GLY A 194 11.76 8.09 3.89
N VAL A 195 12.68 7.28 3.34
CA VAL A 195 13.94 6.94 4.02
C VAL A 195 14.83 8.18 4.18
N ILE A 196 14.98 9.00 3.13
CA ILE A 196 15.78 10.23 3.17
C ILE A 196 15.23 11.21 4.21
N GLU A 197 13.91 11.37 4.31
CA GLU A 197 13.26 12.22 5.32
C GLU A 197 13.63 11.77 6.74
N GLN A 198 13.58 10.47 6.99
CA GLN A 198 13.92 9.88 8.29
C GLN A 198 15.41 9.98 8.61
N VAL A 199 16.29 9.79 7.63
CA VAL A 199 17.73 10.00 7.81
C VAL A 199 18.03 11.48 8.08
N GLY A 200 17.36 12.40 7.39
CA GLY A 200 17.51 13.83 7.61
C GLY A 200 17.10 14.25 9.02
N THR A 201 15.99 13.72 9.53
CA THR A 201 15.56 13.99 10.91
C THR A 201 16.45 13.33 11.96
N PHE A 202 16.94 12.11 11.70
CA PHE A 202 17.91 11.43 12.56
C PHE A 202 19.24 12.21 12.68
N THR A 203 19.72 12.75 11.56
CA THR A 203 20.99 13.51 11.50
C THR A 203 20.83 15.00 11.79
N SER A 204 19.61 15.47 12.11
CA SER A 204 19.27 16.89 12.25
C SER A 204 19.65 17.74 11.02
N ASN A 205 19.64 17.14 9.82
CA ASN A 205 19.96 17.78 8.55
C ASN A 205 18.68 18.23 7.81
N SER A 206 18.44 19.55 7.81
CA SER A 206 17.25 20.16 7.20
C SER A 206 17.16 19.93 5.69
N SER A 207 18.28 19.94 4.97
CA SER A 207 18.32 19.72 3.52
C SER A 207 17.84 18.31 3.15
N LEU A 208 18.31 17.29 3.87
CA LEU A 208 17.86 15.91 3.66
C LEU A 208 16.38 15.75 4.00
N SER A 209 15.92 16.32 5.12
CA SER A 209 14.50 16.27 5.48
C SER A 209 13.60 16.94 4.42
N THR A 210 14.02 18.07 3.86
CA THR A 210 13.28 18.81 2.84
C THR A 210 13.19 18.03 1.54
N LEU A 211 14.30 17.42 1.09
CA LEU A 211 14.30 16.55 -0.09
C LEU A 211 13.37 15.34 0.10
N GLY A 212 13.37 14.75 1.28
CA GLY A 212 12.46 13.66 1.63
C GLY A 212 10.99 14.07 1.59
N ILE A 213 10.67 15.27 2.10
CA ILE A 213 9.31 15.84 2.05
C ILE A 213 8.88 16.11 0.61
N ILE A 214 9.75 16.69 -0.23
CA ILE A 214 9.44 16.95 -1.65
C ILE A 214 9.13 15.63 -2.38
N SER A 215 9.94 14.59 -2.16
CA SER A 215 9.68 13.27 -2.76
C SER A 215 8.36 12.67 -2.25
N SER A 216 8.06 12.84 -0.96
CA SER A 216 6.81 12.39 -0.34
C SER A 216 5.57 13.12 -0.88
N LEU A 217 5.70 14.37 -1.33
CA LEU A 217 4.62 15.08 -2.01
C LEU A 217 4.36 14.51 -3.41
N ILE A 218 5.41 14.10 -4.13
CA ILE A 218 5.29 13.45 -5.44
C ILE A 218 4.68 12.06 -5.29
N SER A 219 5.11 11.31 -4.28
CA SER A 219 4.72 9.91 -4.04
C SER A 219 4.33 9.71 -2.58
N PRO A 220 3.03 9.93 -2.25
CA PRO A 220 2.58 9.94 -0.86
C PRO A 220 2.35 8.54 -0.28
N PHE A 221 2.79 7.47 -0.96
CA PHE A 221 2.52 6.09 -0.57
C PHE A 221 3.21 5.70 0.74
N GLU A 222 4.51 5.97 0.83
CA GLU A 222 5.29 5.65 2.03
C GLU A 222 4.79 6.45 3.24
N VAL A 223 4.33 7.69 3.03
CA VAL A 223 3.75 8.52 4.09
C VAL A 223 2.51 7.89 4.72
N VAL A 224 1.63 7.29 3.89
CA VAL A 224 0.44 6.59 4.38
C VAL A 224 0.85 5.38 5.22
N TYR A 225 1.87 4.64 4.78
CA TYR A 225 2.44 3.54 5.55
C TYR A 225 3.01 4.00 6.91
N ARG A 226 3.83 5.07 6.94
CA ARG A 226 4.34 5.64 8.19
C ARG A 226 3.21 6.06 9.13
N LYS A 227 2.14 6.64 8.57
CA LYS A 227 0.96 7.02 9.36
C LYS A 227 0.29 5.80 9.96
N MET A 228 0.07 4.74 9.17
CA MET A 228 -0.48 3.47 9.67
C MET A 228 0.33 2.96 10.87
N ILE A 229 1.65 2.84 10.73
CA ILE A 229 2.51 2.34 11.81
C ILE A 229 2.42 3.25 13.03
N SER A 230 2.46 4.57 12.86
CA SER A 230 2.33 5.52 13.99
C SER A 230 1.00 5.37 14.74
N THR A 231 -0.07 4.96 14.05
CA THR A 231 -1.42 4.80 14.63
C THR A 231 -1.63 3.44 15.28
N ILE A 232 -0.99 2.38 14.77
CA ILE A 232 -1.07 1.05 15.36
C ILE A 232 -0.15 0.96 16.57
N PHE A 233 1.09 1.47 16.47
CA PHE A 233 2.15 1.28 17.46
C PHE A 233 2.33 2.47 18.42
N THR A 234 1.30 3.31 18.60
CA THR A 234 1.39 4.56 19.39
C THR A 234 1.82 4.33 20.84
N SER A 235 1.45 3.20 21.45
CA SER A 235 1.78 2.86 22.85
C SER A 235 3.26 2.57 23.09
N LEU A 236 4.05 2.37 22.03
CA LEU A 236 5.46 2.01 22.12
C LEU A 236 6.41 3.18 21.78
N GLY A 237 5.89 4.39 21.57
CA GLY A 237 6.69 5.61 21.33
C GLY A 237 6.82 6.03 19.86
N ALA A 238 7.82 6.88 19.59
CA ALA A 238 8.08 7.46 18.27
C ALA A 238 8.73 6.42 17.32
N PHE A 239 7.95 5.88 16.36
CA PHE A 239 8.45 4.86 15.43
C PHE A 239 8.94 5.40 14.09
N SER A 240 10.16 5.01 13.73
CA SER A 240 10.74 5.18 12.40
C SER A 240 10.88 3.80 11.73
N PRO A 241 10.47 3.61 10.46
CA PRO A 241 10.87 2.46 9.64
C PRO A 241 12.35 2.04 9.76
N LEU A 242 13.27 2.98 10.01
CA LEU A 242 14.69 2.70 10.25
C LEU A 242 14.95 1.84 11.51
N MET A 243 14.03 1.84 12.48
CA MET A 243 14.09 0.93 13.65
C MET A 243 13.97 -0.54 13.24
N GLY A 244 13.22 -0.81 12.16
CA GLY A 244 13.17 -2.14 11.53
C GLY A 244 14.52 -2.62 11.02
N PHE A 245 15.41 -1.68 10.70
CA PHE A 245 16.78 -1.93 10.22
C PHE A 245 17.83 -1.77 11.33
N GLY A 246 17.42 -1.79 12.60
CA GLY A 246 18.33 -1.71 13.75
C GLY A 246 18.81 -0.30 14.11
N MET A 247 18.33 0.73 13.42
CA MET A 247 18.65 2.13 13.74
C MET A 247 17.63 2.66 14.76
N THR A 248 18.02 2.66 16.03
CA THR A 248 17.19 3.14 17.14
C THR A 248 17.68 4.52 17.60
N GLY A 249 16.76 5.43 17.98
CA GLY A 249 17.11 6.74 18.55
C GLY A 249 16.83 8.00 17.70
N GLY A 250 16.14 7.87 16.56
CA GLY A 250 15.70 9.02 15.76
C GLY A 250 14.33 9.56 16.16
N ALA A 251 14.15 10.88 16.13
CA ALA A 251 12.83 11.49 16.17
C ALA A 251 12.02 11.00 14.95
N SER A 252 10.93 10.27 15.16
CA SER A 252 10.10 9.85 14.04
C SER A 252 9.25 11.01 13.53
N THR A 253 9.31 11.27 12.22
CA THR A 253 8.36 12.18 11.59
C THR A 253 7.02 11.49 11.47
N THR A 254 6.20 11.63 12.52
CA THR A 254 4.79 11.25 12.40
C THR A 254 4.15 12.14 11.34
N PRO A 255 3.58 11.58 10.26
CA PRO A 255 3.00 12.40 9.22
C PRO A 255 1.85 13.26 9.77
N SER A 256 1.84 14.54 9.39
CA SER A 256 0.82 15.48 9.83
C SER A 256 -0.57 15.08 9.33
N GLY A 257 -1.62 15.49 10.04
CA GLY A 257 -3.00 15.26 9.59
C GLY A 257 -3.28 15.89 8.21
N TRP A 258 -2.63 17.01 7.91
CA TRP A 258 -2.72 17.69 6.61
C TRP A 258 -2.19 16.85 5.46
N MET A 259 -1.16 16.06 5.69
CA MET A 259 -0.60 15.18 4.66
C MET A 259 -1.57 14.06 4.28
N ILE A 260 -2.42 13.61 5.21
CA ILE A 260 -3.49 12.66 4.90
C ILE A 260 -4.60 13.32 4.07
N VAL A 261 -4.95 14.57 4.37
CA VAL A 261 -5.88 15.34 3.54
C VAL A 261 -5.33 15.49 2.12
N TYR A 262 -4.02 15.76 1.98
CA TYR A 262 -3.33 15.78 0.70
C TYR A 262 -3.45 14.43 -0.04
N VAL A 263 -3.25 13.30 0.64
CA VAL A 263 -3.41 11.96 0.03
C VAL A 263 -4.83 11.75 -0.52
N PHE A 264 -5.87 12.15 0.23
CA PHE A 264 -7.25 12.07 -0.26
C PHE A 264 -7.49 12.99 -1.45
N ALA A 265 -6.97 14.21 -1.42
CA ALA A 265 -7.04 15.13 -2.55
C ALA A 265 -6.32 14.58 -3.78
N TYR A 266 -5.13 13.98 -3.60
CA TYR A 266 -4.35 13.30 -4.64
C TYR A 266 -5.15 12.16 -5.28
N LEU A 267 -5.74 11.28 -4.46
CA LEU A 267 -6.60 10.19 -4.94
C LEU A 267 -7.76 10.72 -5.80
N ILE A 268 -8.52 11.69 -5.30
CA ILE A 268 -9.68 12.25 -6.00
C ILE A 268 -9.24 12.94 -7.30
N PHE A 269 -8.15 13.71 -7.24
CA PHE A 269 -7.60 14.44 -8.38
C PHE A 269 -7.25 13.51 -9.53
N PHE A 270 -6.52 12.41 -9.28
CA PHE A 270 -6.15 11.47 -10.34
C PHE A 270 -7.35 10.70 -10.92
N ILE A 271 -8.36 10.39 -10.11
CA ILE A 271 -9.61 9.80 -10.62
C ILE A 271 -10.34 10.79 -11.55
N LEU A 272 -10.48 12.05 -11.14
CA LEU A 272 -11.11 13.09 -11.97
C LEU A 272 -10.34 13.34 -13.27
N MET A 273 -9.01 13.42 -13.19
CA MET A 273 -8.15 13.58 -14.36
C MET A 273 -8.27 12.39 -15.32
N SER A 274 -8.38 11.16 -14.80
CA SER A 274 -8.64 9.96 -15.61
C SER A 274 -9.95 10.08 -16.40
N ILE A 275 -11.02 10.56 -15.74
CA ILE A 275 -12.33 10.77 -16.38
C ILE A 275 -12.24 11.86 -17.46
N MET A 276 -11.60 12.98 -17.15
CA MET A 276 -11.48 14.11 -18.07
C MET A 276 -10.66 13.74 -19.31
N ASN A 277 -9.56 13.02 -19.13
CA ASN A 277 -8.68 12.65 -20.23
C ASN A 277 -9.34 11.60 -21.15
N PHE A 278 -10.02 10.59 -20.57
CA PHE A 278 -10.75 9.58 -21.34
C PHE A 278 -11.96 10.16 -22.10
N ARG A 279 -12.54 11.28 -21.63
CA ARG A 279 -13.58 12.01 -22.38
C ARG A 279 -13.05 12.68 -23.64
N LYS A 280 -11.82 13.22 -23.60
CA LYS A 280 -11.21 13.95 -24.72
C LYS A 280 -10.56 13.04 -25.76
N LYS A 281 -10.23 11.80 -25.38
CA LYS A 281 -9.56 10.85 -26.28
C LYS A 281 -10.54 10.42 -27.36
N ASP A 282 -10.23 10.69 -28.63
CA ASP A 282 -10.95 10.08 -29.74
C ASP A 282 -10.58 8.61 -29.82
N ILE A 283 -11.62 7.79 -29.84
CA ILE A 283 -11.52 6.33 -29.90
C ILE A 283 -12.13 5.99 -31.25
N GLY A 284 -11.42 6.39 -32.30
CA GLY A 284 -11.80 6.34 -33.72
C GLY A 284 -10.58 6.57 -34.57
#